data_AF-A0A9E3J7A1-F1
#
_entry.id   AF-A0A9E3J7A1-F1
#
_cell.length_a   1.000
_cell.length_b   1.000
_cell.length_c   1.000
_cell.angle_alpha   90.00
_cell.angle_beta   90.00
_cell.angle_gamma   90.00
#
_symmetry.space_group_name_H-M   'P 1'
#
loop_
_entity.id
_entity.type
_entity.pdbx_description
1 polymer ?
#
loop_
_entity_poly.entity_id
_entity_poly.type
_entity_poly.pdbx_seq_one_letter_code
_entity_poly.pdbx_strand_id
1 'polypeptide(L)'
;MTDLGTRTEPALRRAAPALFGYAAVRALGLMTLALWSAGRDKSAYTLLTARWDALWYTRVAELGYGYEVRLPNGDVHSNLAFFPL
;
A
#
# COMPACT_ATOMS: atom_id res chain seq x y z
N MET A 1 -21.04 21.36 -23.96
CA MET A 1 -19.70 20.92 -23.52
C MET A 1 -19.31 21.81 -22.36
N THR A 2 -19.22 21.27 -21.15
CA THR A 2 -19.72 21.89 -19.91
C THR A 2 -18.68 22.67 -19.09
N ASP A 3 -19.16 23.71 -18.41
CA ASP A 3 -18.53 24.62 -17.42
C ASP A 3 -17.68 23.93 -16.32
N LEU A 4 -17.80 22.61 -16.16
CA LEU A 4 -16.93 21.81 -15.32
C LEU A 4 -15.51 21.73 -15.89
N GLY A 5 -15.36 21.44 -17.19
CA GLY A 5 -14.05 21.28 -17.82
C GLY A 5 -13.21 22.56 -17.80
N THR A 6 -13.85 23.72 -17.95
CA THR A 6 -13.22 25.05 -17.90
C THR A 6 -12.78 25.44 -16.49
N ARG A 7 -13.42 24.93 -15.42
CA ARG A 7 -12.96 25.10 -14.03
C ARG A 7 -11.88 24.10 -13.63
N THR A 8 -11.89 22.89 -14.17
CA THR A 8 -10.93 21.83 -13.81
C THR A 8 -9.52 22.14 -14.30
N GLU A 9 -9.34 22.71 -15.51
CA GLU A 9 -8.01 23.08 -16.02
C GLU A 9 -7.21 24.03 -15.11
N PRO A 10 -7.75 25.19 -14.69
CA PRO A 10 -7.03 26.09 -13.79
C PRO A 10 -6.81 25.48 -12.41
N ALA A 11 -7.72 24.63 -11.92
CA ALA A 11 -7.52 23.89 -10.68
C ALA A 11 -6.38 22.86 -10.80
N LEU A 12 -6.29 22.14 -11.91
CA LEU A 12 -5.25 21.14 -12.16
C LEU A 12 -3.87 21.78 -12.31
N ARG A 13 -3.77 22.91 -13.01
CA ARG A 13 -2.51 23.67 -13.14
C ARG A 13 -2.00 24.17 -11.78
N ARG A 14 -2.90 24.59 -10.88
CA ARG A 14 -2.55 24.99 -9.51
C ARG A 14 -2.16 23.80 -8.63
N ALA A 15 -2.79 22.64 -8.84
CA ALA A 15 -2.46 21.41 -8.11
C ALA A 15 -1.18 20.73 -8.63
N ALA A 16 -0.75 21.03 -9.86
CA ALA A 16 0.37 20.36 -10.51
C ALA A 16 1.67 20.37 -9.68
N PRO A 17 2.11 21.48 -9.04
CA PRO A 17 3.30 21.46 -8.19
C PRO A 17 3.16 20.55 -6.96
N ALA A 18 1.96 20.53 -6.35
CA ALA A 18 1.69 19.68 -5.20
C ALA A 18 1.67 18.18 -5.58
N LEU A 19 1.04 17.85 -6.71
CA LEU A 19 1.04 16.48 -7.26
C LEU A 19 2.44 16.04 -7.66
N PHE A 20 3.23 16.93 -8.27
CA PHE A 20 4.61 16.66 -8.63
C PHE A 20 5.47 16.41 -7.38
N GLY A 21 5.34 17.26 -6.36
CA GLY A 21 6.04 17.06 -5.09
C GLY A 21 5.66 15.74 -4.42
N TYR A 22 4.37 15.41 -4.39
CA TYR A 22 3.89 14.13 -3.87
C TYR A 22 4.49 12.94 -4.65
N ALA A 23 4.42 12.97 -5.97
CA ALA A 23 4.97 11.92 -6.83
C ALA A 23 6.49 11.79 -6.67
N ALA A 24 7.22 12.92 -6.59
CA ALA A 24 8.66 12.96 -6.40
C ALA A 24 9.08 12.32 -5.07
N VAL A 25 8.39 12.65 -3.98
CA VAL A 25 8.63 12.04 -2.66
C VAL A 25 8.37 10.53 -2.69
N ARG A 26 7.27 10.09 -3.32
CA ARG A 26 6.95 8.67 -3.47
C ARG A 26 8.02 7.94 -4.29
N ALA A 27 8.43 8.51 -5.42
CA ALA A 27 9.46 7.94 -6.27
C ALA A 27 10.81 7.84 -5.55
N LEU A 28 11.20 8.88 -4.80
CA LEU A 28 12.42 8.87 -3.99
C LEU A 28 12.39 7.76 -2.93
N GLY A 29 11.26 7.58 -2.25
CA GLY A 29 11.07 6.50 -1.28
C GLY A 29 11.18 5.10 -1.92
N LEU A 30 10.52 4.89 -3.06
CA LEU A 30 10.61 3.63 -3.82
C LEU A 30 12.04 3.35 -4.31
N MET A 31 12.73 4.37 -4.82
CA MET A 31 14.12 4.25 -5.27
C MET A 31 15.06 3.90 -4.11
N THR A 32 14.88 4.55 -2.95
CA THR A 32 15.64 4.26 -1.73
C THR A 32 15.43 2.82 -1.29
N LEU A 33 14.17 2.35 -1.25
CA LEU A 33 13.83 0.97 -0.91
C LEU A 33 14.44 -0.03 -1.90
N ALA A 34 14.35 0.25 -3.20
CA ALA A 34 14.89 -0.62 -4.25
C ALA A 34 16.41 -0.77 -4.14
N LEU A 35 17.14 0.35 -4.03
CA LEU A 35 18.59 0.35 -3.91
C LEU A 35 19.05 -0.32 -2.61
N TRP A 36 18.40 -0.02 -1.48
CA TRP A 36 18.71 -0.64 -0.19
C TRP A 36 18.46 -2.15 -0.19
N SER A 37 17.38 -2.59 -0.83
CA SER A 37 17.01 -4.01 -0.91
C SER A 37 17.97 -4.79 -1.81
N ALA A 38 18.33 -4.21 -2.96
CA ALA A 38 19.32 -4.77 -3.87
C ALA A 38 20.67 -4.97 -3.18
N GLY A 39 21.15 -3.99 -2.40
CA GLY A 39 22.39 -4.11 -1.64
C GLY A 39 22.36 -5.08 -0.44
N ARG A 40 21.21 -5.72 -0.16
CA ARG A 40 21.02 -6.66 0.96
C ARG A 40 20.45 -8.01 0.52
N ASP A 41 20.40 -8.26 -0.79
CA ASP A 41 19.78 -9.46 -1.37
C ASP A 41 18.34 -9.66 -0.89
N LYS A 42 17.57 -8.57 -0.78
CA LYS A 42 16.15 -8.57 -0.41
C LYS A 42 15.29 -8.19 -1.62
N SER A 43 14.07 -8.73 -1.65
CA SER A 43 13.05 -8.32 -2.61
C SER A 43 12.32 -7.07 -2.12
N ALA A 44 12.52 -5.95 -2.83
CA ALA A 44 11.78 -4.70 -2.56
C ALA A 44 10.26 -4.90 -2.72
N TYR A 45 9.84 -5.70 -3.71
CA TYR A 45 8.45 -6.03 -3.93
C TYR A 45 7.84 -6.75 -2.73
N THR A 46 8.51 -7.79 -2.22
CA THR A 46 8.05 -8.54 -1.04
C THR A 46 7.98 -7.66 0.21
N LEU A 47 8.96 -6.77 0.41
CA LEU A 47 8.94 -5.82 1.53
C LEU A 47 7.78 -4.84 1.43
N LEU A 48 7.38 -4.47 0.22
CA LEU A 48 6.29 -3.53 -0.04
C LEU A 48 4.91 -4.19 0.07
N THR A 49 4.76 -5.44 -0.37
CA THR A 49 3.43 -6.08 -0.55
C THR A 49 3.16 -7.25 0.37
N ALA A 50 4.18 -7.90 0.93
CA ALA A 50 4.08 -9.19 1.60
C ALA A 50 4.69 -9.18 3.01
N ARG A 51 4.45 -8.10 3.76
CA ARG A 51 4.95 -7.92 5.12
C ARG A 51 3.83 -7.43 6.04
N TRP A 52 3.91 -7.82 7.32
CA TRP A 52 2.93 -7.44 8.35
C TRP A 52 1.50 -7.85 7.93
N ASP A 53 0.53 -6.98 8.19
CA ASP A 53 -0.88 -7.24 7.96
C ASP A 53 -1.30 -7.27 6.49
N ALA A 54 -0.42 -6.86 5.57
CA ALA A 54 -0.69 -6.96 4.14
C ALA A 54 -1.04 -8.40 3.74
N LEU A 55 -0.34 -9.41 4.30
CA LEU A 55 -0.60 -10.82 4.01
C LEU A 55 -1.96 -11.30 4.55
N TRP A 56 -2.46 -10.69 5.62
CA TRP A 56 -3.79 -10.98 6.15
C TRP A 56 -4.87 -10.38 5.27
N TYR A 57 -4.71 -9.11 4.85
CA TYR A 57 -5.65 -8.44 3.94
C TYR A 57 -5.71 -9.08 2.56
N THR A 58 -4.57 -9.43 1.96
CA THR A 58 -4.54 -10.13 0.67
C THR A 58 -5.30 -11.45 0.77
N ARG A 59 -5.10 -12.21 1.86
CA ARG A 59 -5.86 -13.44 2.10
C ARG A 59 -7.35 -13.21 2.29
N VAL A 60 -7.76 -12.16 3.01
CA VAL A 60 -9.17 -11.80 3.12
C VAL A 60 -9.76 -11.46 1.75
N ALA A 61 -9.03 -10.71 0.92
CA ALA A 61 -9.49 -10.36 -0.42
C ALA A 61 -9.59 -11.57 -1.34
N GLU A 62 -8.68 -12.54 -1.23
CA GLU A 62 -8.64 -13.74 -2.05
C GLU A 62 -9.62 -14.83 -1.58
N LEU A 63 -9.77 -15.01 -0.26
CA LEU A 63 -10.41 -16.19 0.34
C LEU A 63 -11.56 -15.85 1.31
N GLY A 64 -11.76 -14.57 1.63
CA GLY A 64 -12.71 -14.14 2.66
C GLY A 64 -12.19 -14.33 4.09
N TYR A 65 -13.11 -14.20 5.04
CA TYR A 65 -12.83 -14.38 6.47
C TYR A 65 -12.86 -15.86 6.88
N GLY A 66 -12.11 -16.21 7.93
CA GLY A 66 -12.01 -17.56 8.47
C GLY A 66 -10.60 -18.17 8.48
N TYR A 67 -9.59 -17.42 8.01
CA TYR A 67 -8.20 -17.87 8.10
C TYR A 67 -7.61 -17.57 9.49
N GLU A 68 -6.97 -18.56 10.10
CA GLU A 68 -6.38 -18.46 11.43
C GLU A 68 -4.98 -19.06 11.47
N VAL A 69 -4.09 -18.47 12.28
CA VAL A 69 -2.76 -19.00 12.59
C VAL A 69 -2.69 -19.35 14.06
N ARG A 70 -2.26 -20.57 14.37
CA ARG A 70 -1.96 -21.00 15.74
C ARG A 70 -0.49 -20.78 16.05
N LEU A 71 -0.19 -20.03 17.11
CA LEU A 71 1.17 -19.80 17.57
C LEU A 71 1.66 -20.96 18.45
N PRO A 72 3.00 -21.13 18.61
CA PRO A 72 3.56 -22.20 19.44
C PRO A 72 3.12 -22.18 20.91
N ASN A 73 2.69 -21.03 21.42
CA ASN A 73 2.17 -20.85 22.78
C ASN A 73 0.66 -21.19 22.92
N GLY A 74 -0.01 -21.56 21.83
CA GLY A 74 -1.43 -21.91 21.82
C GLY A 74 -2.37 -20.78 21.42
N ASP A 75 -1.88 -19.54 21.27
CA ASP A 75 -2.70 -18.40 20.85
C ASP A 75 -3.19 -18.56 19.41
N VAL A 76 -4.38 -18.04 19.13
CA VAL A 76 -4.99 -18.06 17.80
C VAL A 76 -5.09 -16.64 17.28
N HIS A 77 -4.44 -16.38 16.14
CA HIS A 77 -4.59 -15.13 15.40
C HIS A 77 -5.55 -15.36 14.24
N SER A 78 -6.75 -14.79 14.34
CA SER A 78 -7.79 -14.91 13.33
C SER A 78 -7.85 -13.66 12.46
N ASN A 79 -8.07 -13.83 11.16
CA ASN A 79 -8.28 -12.70 10.25
C ASN A 79 -9.60 -11.94 10.52
N LEU A 80 -10.46 -12.49 11.38
CA LEU A 80 -11.62 -11.77 11.94
C LEU A 80 -11.23 -10.54 12.75
N ALA A 81 -9.98 -10.44 13.21
CA ALA A 81 -9.47 -9.21 13.84
C ALA A 81 -9.50 -7.99 12.91
N PHE A 82 -9.64 -8.21 11.59
CA PHE A 82 -9.77 -7.16 10.57
C PHE A 82 -11.21 -7.02 10.05
N PHE A 83 -12.21 -7.60 10.73
CA PHE A 83 -13.61 -7.42 10.35
C PHE A 83 -14.03 -5.95 10.58
N PRO A 84 -14.74 -5.30 9.63
CA PRO A 84 -15.20 -3.93 9.81
C PRO A 84 -16.10 -3.82 11.04
N LEU A 85 -15.81 -2.87 11.92
CA LEU A 85 -16.61 -2.54 13.10
C LEU A 85 -17.84 -1.70 12.74
#